data_AF-A0A963X428-F1
#
_entry.id   AF-A0A963X428-F1
#
_cell.length_a   1.000
_cell.length_b   1.000
_cell.length_c   1.000
_cell.angle_alpha   90.00
_cell.angle_beta   90.00
_cell.angle_gamma   90.00
#
_symmetry.space_group_name_H-M   'P 1'
#
loop_
_entity.id
_entity.type
_entity.pdbx_description
1 polymer ?
#
loop_
_entity_poly.entity_id
_entity_poly.type
_entity_poly.pdbx_seq_one_letter_code
_entity_poly.pdbx_strand_id
1 'polypeptide(L)'
;MGSLSVLALAGRALGAENYVVVYDGAPGDLEDKLKKLTNLSLERRPYPTAAAIRRIGIEDLSTVKKALTAAGYYAGEAEFRLSGASEEKLKATFDINAGPLFKIATHTIVYEDAGDETRPATFEDAGVDTSDSADGASLARNQQAFLAALWSKGYPAARIIARRADARLEDGTAEAVYTFESGDKAVFDGVEVEGAEKTDVDFLEKLKTWQE
;
A
#
# COMPACT_ATOMS: atom_id res chain seq x y z
N MET A 1 -59.14 -35.77 14.38
CA MET A 1 -58.75 -34.44 14.90
C MET A 1 -57.35 -34.56 15.47
N GLY A 2 -56.34 -34.06 14.77
CA GLY A 2 -54.96 -34.08 15.22
C GLY A 2 -54.21 -33.00 14.45
N SER A 3 -54.26 -31.77 14.96
CA SER A 3 -53.63 -30.61 14.33
C SER A 3 -52.14 -30.61 14.71
N LEU A 4 -51.28 -30.78 13.71
CA LEU A 4 -49.83 -30.60 13.83
C LEU A 4 -49.52 -29.10 13.76
N SER A 5 -49.20 -28.51 14.91
CA SER A 5 -48.62 -27.18 14.98
C SER A 5 -47.16 -27.22 14.49
N VAL A 6 -46.91 -26.68 13.30
CA VAL A 6 -45.56 -26.36 12.83
C VAL A 6 -45.16 -25.01 13.43
N LEU A 7 -44.22 -25.03 14.36
CA LEU A 7 -43.60 -23.83 14.93
C LEU A 7 -42.60 -23.28 13.91
N ALA A 8 -42.99 -22.27 13.15
CA ALA A 8 -42.09 -21.54 12.26
C ALA A 8 -41.23 -20.57 13.08
N LEU A 9 -39.93 -20.84 13.21
CA LEU A 9 -38.96 -19.90 13.75
C LEU A 9 -38.74 -18.78 12.72
N ALA A 10 -39.43 -17.66 12.89
CA ALA A 10 -39.23 -16.47 12.07
C ALA A 10 -37.87 -15.82 12.40
N GLY A 11 -36.89 -15.97 11.52
CA GLY A 11 -35.65 -15.22 11.57
C GLY A 11 -35.94 -13.73 11.33
N ARG A 12 -35.79 -12.90 12.37
CA ARG A 12 -35.87 -11.43 12.23
C ARG A 12 -34.81 -10.93 11.25
N ALA A 13 -35.25 -10.15 10.26
CA ALA A 13 -34.36 -9.36 9.41
C ALA A 13 -33.79 -8.18 10.22
N LEU A 14 -32.50 -8.25 10.52
CA LEU A 14 -31.67 -7.27 11.23
C LEU A 14 -31.13 -6.20 10.27
N GLY A 15 -31.84 -5.09 10.04
CA GLY A 15 -31.32 -3.96 9.26
C GLY A 15 -30.04 -3.32 9.84
N ALA A 16 -29.38 -2.44 9.06
CA ALA A 16 -28.11 -1.76 9.40
C ALA A 16 -28.15 -0.98 10.73
N GLU A 17 -29.34 -0.56 11.19
CA GLU A 17 -29.50 0.11 12.49
C GLU A 17 -29.24 -0.77 13.72
N ASN A 18 -29.00 -2.08 13.54
CA ASN A 18 -28.96 -3.07 14.62
C ASN A 18 -27.56 -3.55 14.99
N TYR A 19 -26.48 -2.98 14.45
CA TYR A 19 -25.14 -3.34 14.89
C TYR A 19 -24.19 -2.15 14.97
N VAL A 20 -23.10 -2.33 15.74
CA VAL A 20 -21.99 -1.38 15.85
C VAL A 20 -20.70 -2.12 15.56
N VAL A 21 -19.83 -1.53 14.73
CA VAL A 21 -18.50 -2.06 14.43
C VAL A 21 -17.47 -1.43 15.37
N VAL A 22 -16.64 -2.26 15.99
CA VAL A 22 -15.56 -1.84 16.89
C VAL A 22 -14.26 -2.49 16.44
N TYR A 23 -13.17 -1.73 16.42
CA TYR A 23 -11.82 -2.21 16.14
C TYR A 23 -11.00 -2.14 17.42
N ASP A 24 -11.13 -3.16 18.26
CA ASP A 24 -10.44 -3.21 19.54
C ASP A 24 -8.94 -3.49 19.32
N GLY A 25 -8.06 -2.74 19.99
CA GLY A 25 -6.61 -2.87 19.83
C GLY A 25 -6.01 -2.27 18.54
N ALA A 26 -6.78 -1.52 17.74
CA ALA A 26 -6.25 -0.81 16.58
C ALA A 26 -5.30 0.34 17.00
N PRO A 27 -4.07 0.43 16.46
CA PRO A 27 -3.11 1.46 16.83
C PRO A 27 -3.39 2.80 16.13
N GLY A 28 -3.24 3.90 16.88
CA GLY A 28 -3.20 5.26 16.33
C GLY A 28 -4.41 5.63 15.46
N ASP A 29 -4.15 6.14 14.25
CA ASP A 29 -5.17 6.54 13.28
C ASP A 29 -5.73 5.37 12.44
N LEU A 30 -5.30 4.13 12.72
CA LEU A 30 -5.65 2.98 11.89
C LEU A 30 -7.14 2.63 12.01
N GLU A 31 -7.76 2.86 13.17
CA GLU A 31 -9.20 2.62 13.35
C GLU A 31 -10.04 3.38 12.31
N ASP A 32 -9.76 4.67 12.11
CA ASP A 32 -10.53 5.50 11.17
C ASP A 32 -10.26 5.11 9.71
N LYS A 33 -9.07 4.60 9.41
CA LYS A 33 -8.75 4.03 8.10
C LYS A 33 -9.53 2.72 7.90
N LEU A 34 -9.56 1.84 8.89
CA LEU A 34 -10.29 0.56 8.81
C LEU A 34 -11.78 0.76 8.61
N LYS A 35 -12.40 1.74 9.30
CA LYS A 35 -13.81 2.12 9.08
C LYS A 35 -14.11 2.51 7.62
N LYS A 36 -13.13 3.07 6.91
CA LYS A 36 -13.26 3.47 5.50
C LYS A 36 -12.91 2.36 4.51
N LEU A 37 -12.35 1.24 4.97
CA LEU A 37 -11.87 0.15 4.12
C LEU A 37 -12.74 -1.10 4.20
N THR A 38 -13.37 -1.38 5.34
CA THR A 38 -14.16 -2.61 5.54
C THR A 38 -15.59 -2.45 5.05
N ASN A 39 -16.13 -3.51 4.47
CA ASN A 39 -17.50 -3.52 3.96
C ASN A 39 -18.53 -3.42 5.08
N LEU A 40 -18.21 -3.97 6.26
CA LEU A 40 -19.10 -3.97 7.41
C LEU A 40 -19.30 -2.56 8.00
N SER A 41 -18.26 -1.72 7.97
CA SER A 41 -18.34 -0.32 8.43
C SER A 41 -18.88 0.65 7.36
N LEU A 42 -18.61 0.37 6.09
CA LEU A 42 -19.10 1.21 4.99
C LEU A 42 -20.60 1.03 4.70
N GLU A 43 -21.22 -0.02 5.24
CA GLU A 43 -22.67 -0.30 5.12
C GLU A 43 -23.22 -0.18 3.69
N ARG A 44 -22.40 -0.50 2.67
CA ARG A 44 -22.77 -0.32 1.24
C ARG A 44 -24.01 -1.12 0.81
N ARG A 45 -24.41 -2.10 1.62
CA ARG A 45 -25.65 -2.87 1.48
C ARG A 45 -26.15 -3.27 2.88
N PRO A 46 -27.46 -3.51 3.05
CA PRO A 46 -27.99 -3.98 4.33
C PRO A 46 -27.55 -5.41 4.64
N TYR A 47 -27.25 -5.69 5.91
CA TYR A 47 -26.88 -7.02 6.41
C TYR A 47 -27.95 -7.58 7.35
N PRO A 48 -29.05 -8.15 6.81
CA PRO A 48 -30.27 -8.49 7.54
C PRO A 48 -30.12 -9.63 8.56
N THR A 49 -28.96 -10.24 8.77
CA THR A 49 -28.85 -11.37 9.70
C THR A 49 -27.51 -11.39 10.40
N ALA A 50 -27.47 -11.92 11.63
CA ALA A 50 -26.22 -12.16 12.35
C ALA A 50 -25.26 -13.07 11.55
N ALA A 51 -25.79 -14.02 10.78
CA ALA A 51 -24.99 -14.86 9.88
C ALA A 51 -24.36 -14.06 8.74
N ALA A 52 -25.10 -13.12 8.15
CA ALA A 52 -24.56 -12.22 7.12
C ALA A 52 -23.46 -11.32 7.69
N ILE A 53 -23.68 -10.73 8.87
CA ILE A 53 -22.68 -9.91 9.56
C ILE A 53 -21.40 -10.71 9.82
N ARG A 54 -21.50 -11.95 10.34
CA ARG A 54 -20.34 -12.82 10.57
C ARG A 54 -19.56 -13.12 9.30
N ARG A 55 -20.26 -13.48 8.22
CA ARG A 55 -19.59 -13.80 6.94
C ARG A 55 -18.79 -12.60 6.45
N ILE A 56 -19.37 -11.41 6.46
CA ILE A 56 -18.71 -10.20 5.97
C ILE A 56 -17.59 -9.74 6.89
N GLY A 57 -17.78 -9.83 8.22
CA GLY A 57 -16.72 -9.58 9.17
C GLY A 57 -15.50 -10.47 8.93
N ILE A 58 -15.72 -11.77 8.65
CA ILE A 58 -14.64 -12.71 8.29
C ILE A 58 -13.99 -12.33 6.96
N GLU A 59 -14.75 -11.94 5.94
CA GLU A 59 -14.21 -11.47 4.65
C GLU A 59 -13.33 -10.21 4.83
N ASP A 60 -13.78 -9.27 5.69
CA ASP A 60 -13.08 -8.02 5.99
C ASP A 60 -11.79 -8.22 6.80
N LEU A 61 -11.57 -9.38 7.45
CA LEU A 61 -10.30 -9.69 8.12
C LEU A 61 -9.10 -9.60 7.17
N SER A 62 -9.29 -10.00 5.92
CA SER A 62 -8.24 -9.88 4.90
C SER A 62 -7.86 -8.42 4.62
N THR A 63 -8.85 -7.51 4.66
CA THR A 63 -8.66 -6.07 4.50
C THR A 63 -7.99 -5.47 5.73
N VAL A 64 -8.40 -5.87 6.93
CA VAL A 64 -7.78 -5.44 8.19
C VAL A 64 -6.30 -5.84 8.23
N LYS A 65 -5.99 -7.09 7.89
CA LYS A 65 -4.59 -7.58 7.84
C LYS A 65 -3.75 -6.81 6.82
N LYS A 66 -4.29 -6.55 5.62
CA LYS A 66 -3.61 -5.73 4.60
C LYS A 66 -3.35 -4.31 5.09
N ALA A 67 -4.29 -3.70 5.81
CA ALA A 67 -4.12 -2.36 6.37
C ALA A 67 -3.04 -2.32 7.46
N LEU A 68 -2.98 -3.34 8.33
CA LEU A 68 -1.90 -3.50 9.31
C LEU A 68 -0.54 -3.61 8.61
N THR A 69 -0.41 -4.48 7.61
CA THR A 69 0.82 -4.62 6.82
C THR A 69 1.20 -3.31 6.12
N ALA A 70 0.23 -2.60 5.52
CA ALA A 70 0.46 -1.31 4.87
C ALA A 70 0.90 -0.22 5.86
N ALA A 71 0.54 -0.34 7.13
CA ALA A 71 0.97 0.55 8.21
C ALA A 71 2.29 0.12 8.87
N GLY A 72 2.93 -0.96 8.43
CA GLY A 72 4.21 -1.46 8.95
C GLY A 72 4.10 -2.52 10.06
N TYR A 73 2.89 -3.01 10.35
CA TYR A 73 2.64 -4.05 11.34
C TYR A 73 2.59 -5.44 10.67
N TYR A 74 3.76 -6.01 10.36
CA TYR A 74 3.86 -7.28 9.62
C TYR A 74 3.48 -8.52 10.44
N ALA A 75 3.64 -8.45 11.76
CA ALA A 75 3.22 -9.49 12.70
C ALA A 75 1.75 -9.30 13.16
N GLY A 76 1.01 -8.40 12.53
CA GLY A 76 -0.36 -8.06 12.92
C GLY A 76 -1.35 -9.20 12.69
N GLU A 77 -2.14 -9.49 13.71
CA GLU A 77 -3.22 -10.46 13.69
C GLU A 77 -4.55 -9.78 14.00
N ALA A 78 -5.63 -10.35 13.44
CA ALA A 78 -6.97 -9.86 13.68
C ALA A 78 -7.96 -11.04 13.70
N GLU A 79 -8.89 -10.99 14.64
CA GLU A 79 -10.01 -11.92 14.74
C GLU A 79 -11.33 -11.17 14.69
N PHE A 80 -12.40 -11.85 14.27
CA PHE A 80 -13.74 -11.27 14.22
C PHE A 80 -14.66 -11.98 15.19
N ARG A 81 -15.32 -11.21 16.06
CA ARG A 81 -16.33 -11.69 17.00
C ARG A 81 -17.63 -10.89 16.88
N LEU A 82 -18.75 -11.60 16.96
CA LEU A 82 -20.07 -10.99 17.02
C LEU A 82 -20.74 -11.35 18.34
N SER A 83 -20.98 -10.34 19.18
CA SER A 83 -21.61 -10.48 20.50
C SER A 83 -22.90 -9.65 20.60
N GLY A 84 -23.84 -10.08 21.43
CA GLY A 84 -25.09 -9.37 21.70
C GLY A 84 -26.31 -10.29 21.72
N ALA A 85 -27.27 -9.99 22.60
CA ALA A 85 -28.52 -10.73 22.75
C ALA A 85 -29.72 -9.77 22.79
N SER A 86 -30.72 -10.10 21.96
CA SER A 86 -32.14 -9.71 21.89
C SER A 86 -32.59 -8.25 22.04
N GLU A 87 -31.95 -7.39 22.83
CA GLU A 87 -32.44 -6.03 23.14
C GLU A 87 -31.41 -4.89 22.89
N GLU A 88 -30.11 -5.19 22.84
CA GLU A 88 -29.07 -4.23 22.41
C GLU A 88 -28.64 -4.48 20.95
N LYS A 89 -28.12 -3.44 20.28
CA LYS A 89 -27.50 -3.59 18.96
C LYS A 89 -26.38 -4.63 19.04
N LEU A 90 -26.28 -5.51 18.04
CA LEU A 90 -25.19 -6.47 17.93
C LEU A 90 -23.85 -5.73 17.87
N LYS A 91 -22.85 -6.21 18.61
CA LYS A 91 -21.50 -5.66 18.58
C LYS A 91 -20.61 -6.54 17.71
N ALA A 92 -20.24 -6.02 16.54
CA ALA A 92 -19.28 -6.63 15.63
C ALA A 92 -17.89 -6.11 15.97
N THR A 93 -17.07 -6.95 16.59
CA THR A 93 -15.74 -6.57 17.08
C THR A 93 -14.67 -7.22 16.22
N PHE A 94 -13.75 -6.41 15.73
CA PHE A 94 -12.46 -6.85 15.22
C PHE A 94 -11.46 -6.73 16.35
N ASP A 95 -11.01 -7.85 16.88
CA ASP A 95 -9.97 -7.91 17.91
C ASP A 95 -8.61 -7.89 17.21
N ILE A 96 -7.87 -6.79 17.34
CA ILE A 96 -6.63 -6.55 16.63
C ILE A 96 -5.46 -6.61 17.60
N ASN A 97 -4.50 -7.46 17.28
CA ASN A 97 -3.18 -7.44 17.88
C ASN A 97 -2.20 -7.01 16.80
N ALA A 98 -1.85 -5.72 16.78
CA ALA A 98 -0.96 -5.18 15.76
C ALA A 98 0.48 -5.73 15.85
N GLY A 99 0.91 -6.21 17.02
CA GLY A 99 2.30 -6.58 17.24
C GLY A 99 3.27 -5.38 17.16
N PRO A 100 4.58 -5.61 17.01
CA PRO A 100 5.55 -4.53 16.90
C PRO A 100 5.44 -3.79 15.56
N LEU A 101 5.74 -2.50 15.57
CA LEU A 101 5.93 -1.70 14.37
C LEU A 101 7.33 -1.96 13.81
N PHE A 102 7.40 -2.42 12.56
CA PHE A 102 8.67 -2.79 11.95
C PHE A 102 9.41 -1.56 11.43
N LYS A 103 10.74 -1.69 11.35
CA LYS A 103 11.62 -0.76 10.64
C LYS A 103 12.34 -1.47 9.51
N ILE A 104 12.63 -0.73 8.44
CA ILE A 104 13.49 -1.21 7.38
C ILE A 104 14.94 -1.15 7.86
N ALA A 105 15.60 -2.31 7.87
CA ALA A 105 17.01 -2.41 8.21
C ALA A 105 17.90 -2.25 6.98
N THR A 106 17.38 -2.58 5.80
CA THR A 106 18.15 -2.58 4.55
C THR A 106 17.24 -2.27 3.37
N HIS A 107 17.72 -1.40 2.48
CA HIS A 107 17.11 -1.12 1.19
C HIS A 107 17.97 -1.73 0.09
N THR A 108 17.38 -2.64 -0.69
CA THR A 108 18.06 -3.37 -1.76
C THR A 108 17.47 -2.97 -3.10
N ILE A 109 18.31 -2.51 -4.02
CA ILE A 109 17.95 -2.28 -5.42
C ILE A 109 18.35 -3.50 -6.24
N VAL A 110 17.43 -3.97 -7.07
CA VAL A 110 17.66 -5.05 -8.03
C VAL A 110 17.24 -4.55 -9.41
N TYR A 111 18.01 -4.89 -10.43
CA TYR A 111 17.67 -4.63 -11.81
C TYR A 111 17.37 -5.95 -12.55
N GLU A 112 16.28 -5.98 -13.31
CA GLU A 112 15.93 -7.14 -14.16
C GLU A 112 16.49 -7.02 -15.58
N ASP A 113 16.85 -5.81 -16.01
CA ASP A 113 17.49 -5.55 -17.29
C ASP A 113 19.02 -5.61 -17.21
N ALA A 114 19.65 -5.95 -18.34
CA ALA A 114 21.11 -5.95 -18.47
C ALA A 114 21.69 -4.56 -18.16
N GLY A 115 21.04 -3.50 -18.67
CA GLY A 115 21.34 -2.10 -18.39
C GLY A 115 22.80 -1.68 -18.60
N ASP A 116 23.09 -0.44 -18.22
CA ASP A 116 24.44 0.14 -18.23
C ASP A 116 25.10 0.01 -16.84
N GLU A 117 26.42 -0.18 -16.77
CA GLU A 117 27.17 -0.30 -15.51
C GLU A 117 27.21 1.00 -14.69
N THR A 118 26.94 2.15 -15.30
CA THR A 118 26.92 3.48 -14.68
C THR A 118 25.61 3.79 -13.97
N ARG A 119 24.66 2.84 -13.91
CA ARG A 119 23.40 3.02 -13.17
C ARG A 119 23.66 2.99 -11.66
N PRO A 120 22.96 3.82 -10.87
CA PRO A 120 23.06 3.78 -9.42
C PRO A 120 22.73 2.38 -8.87
N ALA A 121 23.64 1.80 -8.10
CA ALA A 121 23.40 0.49 -7.46
C ALA A 121 22.64 0.62 -6.14
N THR A 122 22.71 1.79 -5.50
CA THR A 122 22.08 2.09 -4.22
C THR A 122 21.37 3.45 -4.24
N PHE A 123 20.51 3.68 -3.24
CA PHE A 123 19.89 4.98 -3.04
C PHE A 123 20.92 6.10 -2.82
N GLU A 124 22.02 5.81 -2.13
CA GLU A 124 23.12 6.75 -1.91
C GLU A 124 23.82 7.13 -3.22
N ASP A 125 24.10 6.17 -4.11
CA ASP A 125 24.66 6.43 -5.45
C ASP A 125 23.73 7.31 -6.31
N ALA A 126 22.42 7.22 -6.05
CA ALA A 126 21.40 8.05 -6.68
C ALA A 126 21.27 9.43 -6.04
N GLY A 127 21.89 9.68 -4.87
CA GLY A 127 21.74 10.90 -4.09
C GLY A 127 20.37 11.03 -3.43
N VAL A 128 19.75 9.91 -3.06
CA VAL A 128 18.40 9.83 -2.51
C VAL A 128 18.46 9.39 -1.04
N ASP A 129 17.92 10.24 -0.16
CA ASP A 129 17.71 9.86 1.25
C ASP A 129 16.51 8.93 1.38
N THR A 130 16.67 7.83 2.12
CA THR A 130 15.61 6.87 2.39
C THR A 130 14.97 7.08 3.76
N SER A 131 13.66 6.82 3.83
CA SER A 131 12.98 6.60 5.11
C SER A 131 13.09 5.13 5.52
N ASP A 132 13.45 4.88 6.79
CA ASP A 132 13.49 3.54 7.39
C ASP A 132 12.12 3.05 7.89
N SER A 133 11.06 3.85 7.70
CA SER A 133 9.73 3.42 8.08
C SER A 133 9.24 2.30 7.17
N ALA A 134 8.75 1.21 7.77
CA ALA A 134 8.26 0.05 7.02
C ALA A 134 6.81 0.22 6.52
N ASP A 135 6.20 1.38 6.70
CA ASP A 135 4.88 1.66 6.14
C ASP A 135 4.93 1.79 4.61
N GLY A 136 3.88 1.33 3.94
CA GLY A 136 3.81 1.26 2.48
C GLY A 136 3.89 2.62 1.79
N ALA A 137 3.53 3.71 2.47
CA ALA A 137 3.63 5.06 1.91
C ALA A 137 5.08 5.57 1.93
N SER A 138 5.82 5.31 3.00
CA SER A 138 7.26 5.59 3.07
C SER A 138 8.04 4.81 2.02
N LEU A 139 7.75 3.50 1.91
CA LEU A 139 8.36 2.69 0.86
C LEU A 139 8.01 3.20 -0.56
N ALA A 140 6.84 3.81 -0.75
CA ALA A 140 6.42 4.33 -2.07
C ALA A 140 7.16 5.62 -2.40
N ARG A 141 7.36 6.49 -1.39
CA ARG A 141 8.13 7.71 -1.55
C ARG A 141 9.59 7.41 -1.90
N ASN A 142 10.24 6.47 -1.19
CA ASN A 142 11.61 6.05 -1.54
C ASN A 142 11.68 5.59 -3.00
N GLN A 143 10.77 4.70 -3.41
CA GLN A 143 10.68 4.22 -4.80
C GLN A 143 10.55 5.35 -5.81
N GLN A 144 9.64 6.30 -5.59
CA GLN A 144 9.42 7.42 -6.50
C GLN A 144 10.64 8.34 -6.57
N ALA A 145 11.32 8.58 -5.44
CA ALA A 145 12.52 9.39 -5.41
C ALA A 145 13.67 8.73 -6.18
N PHE A 146 13.87 7.42 -6.04
CA PHE A 146 14.87 6.69 -6.81
C PHE A 146 14.57 6.69 -8.30
N LEU A 147 13.31 6.47 -8.68
CA LEU A 147 12.89 6.51 -10.07
C LEU A 147 13.13 7.89 -10.70
N ALA A 148 12.81 8.96 -9.98
CA ALA A 148 13.10 10.32 -10.42
C ALA A 148 14.61 10.58 -10.57
N ALA A 149 15.43 10.01 -9.68
CA ALA A 149 16.89 10.10 -9.78
C ALA A 149 17.44 9.32 -10.99
N LEU A 150 16.83 8.19 -11.38
CA LEU A 150 17.19 7.51 -12.62
C LEU A 150 16.87 8.38 -13.84
N TRP A 151 15.69 9.00 -13.89
CA TRP A 151 15.33 9.91 -14.98
C TRP A 151 16.28 11.10 -15.07
N SER A 152 16.62 11.73 -13.94
CA SER A 152 17.56 12.86 -13.94
C SER A 152 18.99 12.48 -14.31
N LYS A 153 19.37 11.21 -14.15
CA LYS A 153 20.67 10.65 -14.55
C LYS A 153 20.72 10.11 -15.98
N GLY A 154 19.66 10.35 -16.77
CA GLY A 154 19.62 10.01 -18.18
C GLY A 154 19.05 8.61 -18.47
N TYR A 155 18.26 8.01 -17.58
CA TYR A 155 17.59 6.72 -17.84
C TYR A 155 16.09 6.93 -18.10
N PRO A 156 15.67 7.50 -19.24
CA PRO A 156 14.28 7.94 -19.46
C PRO A 156 13.26 6.79 -19.50
N ALA A 157 13.70 5.58 -19.86
CA ALA A 157 12.85 4.39 -19.89
C ALA A 157 12.69 3.73 -18.51
N ALA A 158 13.35 4.27 -17.47
CA ALA A 158 13.34 3.66 -16.15
C ALA A 158 11.92 3.51 -15.62
N ARG A 159 11.65 2.34 -15.03
CA ARG A 159 10.37 1.99 -14.42
C ARG A 159 10.57 1.01 -13.28
N ILE A 160 9.64 1.03 -12.33
CA ILE A 160 9.55 0.00 -11.30
C ILE A 160 8.87 -1.25 -11.86
N ILE A 161 9.39 -2.42 -11.53
CA ILE A 161 8.78 -3.73 -11.80
C ILE A 161 8.01 -4.19 -10.59
N ALA A 162 8.69 -4.23 -9.44
CA ALA A 162 8.12 -4.73 -8.22
C ALA A 162 8.73 -4.04 -7.00
N ARG A 163 7.96 -4.03 -5.91
CA ARG A 163 8.44 -3.61 -4.60
C ARG A 163 7.88 -4.57 -3.57
N ARG A 164 8.75 -5.12 -2.75
CA ARG A 164 8.36 -5.98 -1.62
C ARG A 164 9.11 -5.59 -0.35
N ALA A 165 8.54 -6.00 0.77
CA ALA A 165 9.17 -5.88 2.07
C ALA A 165 9.16 -7.27 2.72
N ASP A 166 10.36 -7.81 2.93
CA ASP A 166 10.57 -9.13 3.48
C ASP A 166 10.79 -8.99 4.99
N ALA A 167 9.75 -9.29 5.77
CA ALA A 167 9.74 -9.12 7.22
C ALA A 167 10.48 -10.26 7.93
N ARG A 168 11.40 -9.89 8.81
CA ARG A 168 12.11 -10.78 9.74
C ARG A 168 11.47 -10.65 11.12
N LEU A 169 10.54 -11.57 11.41
CA LEU A 169 9.70 -11.50 12.60
C LEU A 169 10.50 -11.62 13.92
N GLU A 170 11.64 -12.32 13.89
CA GLU A 170 12.50 -12.54 15.07
C GLU A 170 13.05 -11.23 15.65
N ASP A 171 13.45 -10.31 14.77
CA ASP A 171 14.13 -9.07 15.16
C ASP A 171 13.24 -7.82 15.03
N GLY A 172 12.00 -7.97 14.54
CA GLY A 172 11.09 -6.85 14.28
C GLY A 172 11.58 -5.91 13.17
N THR A 173 12.36 -6.44 12.22
CA THR A 173 12.94 -5.68 11.10
C THR A 173 12.44 -6.21 9.77
N ALA A 174 12.54 -5.39 8.71
CA ALA A 174 12.24 -5.81 7.36
C ALA A 174 13.33 -5.36 6.38
N GLU A 175 13.46 -6.08 5.28
CA GLU A 175 14.27 -5.70 4.14
C GLU A 175 13.35 -5.22 3.02
N ALA A 176 13.58 -4.01 2.53
CA ALA A 176 12.83 -3.47 1.40
C ALA A 176 13.58 -3.74 0.10
N VAL A 177 12.99 -4.54 -0.78
CA VAL A 177 13.56 -4.87 -2.10
C VAL A 177 12.77 -4.15 -3.17
N TYR A 178 13.48 -3.39 -3.99
CA TYR A 178 12.94 -2.65 -5.13
C TYR A 178 13.53 -3.18 -6.41
N THR A 179 12.69 -3.66 -7.30
CA THR A 179 13.09 -4.22 -8.59
C THR A 179 12.74 -3.24 -9.70
N PHE A 180 13.75 -2.79 -10.45
CA PHE A 180 13.61 -1.83 -11.54
C PHE A 180 14.03 -2.42 -12.88
N GLU A 181 13.56 -1.77 -13.94
CA GLU A 181 14.26 -1.74 -15.21
C GLU A 181 14.73 -0.30 -15.43
N SER A 182 16.00 -0.13 -15.79
CA SER A 182 16.57 1.18 -16.12
C SER A 182 16.39 1.54 -17.60
N GLY A 183 16.47 0.55 -18.48
CA GLY A 183 16.69 0.76 -19.90
C GLY A 183 18.08 1.35 -20.17
N ASP A 184 18.28 1.80 -21.41
CA ASP A 184 19.54 2.41 -21.83
C ASP A 184 19.67 3.84 -21.33
N LYS A 185 20.91 4.26 -21.12
CA LYS A 185 21.23 5.65 -20.81
C LYS A 185 21.11 6.50 -22.08
N ALA A 186 20.23 7.48 -22.04
CA ALA A 186 20.12 8.51 -23.05
C ALA A 186 21.19 9.58 -22.83
N VAL A 187 21.82 9.99 -23.93
CA VAL A 187 22.70 11.15 -24.00
C VAL A 187 22.05 12.22 -24.85
N PHE A 188 22.37 13.49 -24.58
CA PHE A 188 21.97 14.57 -25.48
C PHE A 188 22.91 14.56 -26.69
N ASP A 189 22.31 14.54 -27.88
CA ASP A 189 23.02 14.71 -29.15
C ASP A 189 22.98 16.19 -29.58
N GLY A 190 23.15 16.44 -30.86
CA GLY A 190 22.99 17.74 -31.50
C GLY A 190 21.65 18.43 -31.21
N VAL A 191 21.64 19.74 -31.41
CA VAL A 191 20.45 20.59 -31.24
C VAL A 191 20.02 21.05 -32.63
N GLU A 192 18.78 20.74 -33.01
CA GLU A 192 18.16 21.30 -34.20
C GLU A 192 17.39 22.58 -33.83
N VAL A 193 17.70 23.68 -34.51
CA VAL A 193 17.06 24.99 -34.26
C VAL A 193 16.19 25.37 -35.45
N GLU A 194 14.89 25.38 -35.24
CA GLU A 194 13.91 25.86 -36.23
C GLU A 194 13.43 27.29 -35.91
N GLY A 195 13.19 28.11 -36.94
CA GLY A 195 12.58 29.44 -36.78
C GLY A 195 13.52 30.56 -36.28
N ALA A 196 14.84 30.36 -36.30
CA ALA A 196 15.82 31.37 -35.96
C ALA A 196 15.99 32.42 -37.08
N GLU A 197 15.01 33.32 -37.24
CA GLU A 197 15.06 34.37 -38.29
C GLU A 197 15.91 35.59 -37.91
N LYS A 198 16.09 35.85 -36.61
CA LYS A 198 16.73 37.06 -36.07
C LYS A 198 18.00 36.78 -35.26
N THR A 199 18.36 35.51 -35.11
CA THR A 199 19.47 35.06 -34.27
C THR A 199 20.27 34.03 -35.05
N ASP A 200 21.60 34.15 -34.98
CA ASP A 200 22.51 33.19 -35.58
C ASP A 200 22.43 31.84 -34.83
N VAL A 201 22.24 30.75 -35.59
CA VAL A 201 22.16 29.40 -35.03
C VAL A 201 23.48 29.00 -34.38
N ASP A 202 24.62 29.41 -34.94
CA ASP A 202 25.94 29.14 -34.38
C ASP A 202 26.13 29.81 -33.00
N PHE A 203 25.43 30.93 -32.76
CA PHE A 203 25.42 31.57 -31.45
C PHE A 203 24.63 30.74 -30.43
N LEU A 204 23.50 30.15 -30.85
CA LEU A 204 22.67 29.30 -29.99
C LEU A 204 23.37 27.97 -29.66
N GLU A 205 24.07 27.38 -30.61
CA GLU A 205 24.85 26.15 -30.38
C GLU A 205 25.99 26.36 -29.35
N LYS A 206 26.60 27.55 -29.31
CA LYS A 206 27.62 27.89 -28.30
C LYS A 206 27.08 27.98 -26.87
N LEU A 207 25.76 28.02 -26.70
CA LEU A 207 25.11 28.02 -25.38
C LEU A 207 24.88 26.60 -24.84
N LYS A 208 25.15 25.54 -25.61
CA LYS A 208 25.11 24.16 -25.13
C LYS A 208 26.02 24.02 -23.90
N THR A 209 25.51 23.44 -22.83
CA THR A 209 26.26 23.17 -21.59
C THR A 209 26.70 21.71 -21.47
N TRP A 210 26.42 20.89 -22.47
CA TRP A 210 26.77 19.47 -22.55
C TRP A 210 27.73 19.22 -23.72
N GLN A 211 28.41 18.07 -23.66
CA GLN A 211 29.24 17.55 -24.75
C GLN A 211 28.52 16.35 -25.38
N GLU A 212 28.65 16.26 -26.71
CA GLU A 212 28.21 15.11 -27.51
C GLU A 212 29.12 13.89 -27.29
#